data_AF-A0A6B3L7S3-F1
#
_entry.id   AF-A0A6B3L7S3-F1
#
_cell.length_a   1.000
_cell.length_b   1.000
_cell.length_c   1.000
_cell.angle_alpha   90.00
_cell.angle_beta   90.00
_cell.angle_gamma   90.00
#
_symmetry.space_group_name_H-M   'P 1'
#
loop_
_entity.id
_entity.type
_entity.pdbx_description
1 polymer ?
#
loop_
_entity_poly.entity_id
_entity_poly.type
_entity_poly.pdbx_seq_one_letter_code
_entity_poly.pdbx_strand_id
1 'polypeptide(L)'
;MPSKSLTQFESVLKRATDLRDLAEFLLSDEAKLKLDDDGKFHGFSDMGRASIVLAVSAMDQYFTRRFCELLVPFLKKNGPTDGLIEILGEAGFDTKEALVAIGMRRPYRRIRTLVENHLENYTTQRFEVIDNLFLSIGLKDLSNNAEKKTKRTTVISSITKLVQRRHAIAHAGDLNNHGKLCPIDFKQLKKRFKDLNDFVTAADQIIENRLKKK
;
A
#
# COMPACT_ATOMS: atom_id res chain seq x y z
N MET A 1 0.54 7.99 19.32
CA MET A 1 -0.34 6.84 19.01
C MET A 1 -0.28 6.61 17.51
N PRO A 2 -0.23 5.36 17.06
CA PRO A 2 -0.28 5.02 15.63
C PRO A 2 -1.62 5.48 15.03
N SER A 3 -1.64 5.81 13.74
CA SER A 3 -2.90 6.13 13.05
C SER A 3 -3.80 4.89 12.94
N LYS A 4 -5.11 5.10 12.78
CA LYS A 4 -6.07 4.00 12.54
C LYS A 4 -5.68 3.21 11.28
N SER A 5 -5.26 3.92 10.23
CA SER A 5 -4.75 3.31 9.00
C SER A 5 -3.52 2.44 9.25
N LEU A 6 -2.58 2.86 10.12
CA LEU A 6 -1.40 2.05 10.47
C LEU A 6 -1.79 0.76 11.20
N THR A 7 -2.70 0.81 12.17
CA THR A 7 -3.15 -0.40 12.88
C THR A 7 -3.82 -1.41 11.94
N GLN A 8 -4.59 -0.93 10.95
CA GLN A 8 -5.18 -1.79 9.93
C GLN A 8 -4.13 -2.42 9.02
N PHE A 9 -3.15 -1.62 8.59
CA PHE A 9 -2.01 -2.12 7.82
C PHE A 9 -1.26 -3.22 8.56
N GLU A 10 -0.90 -3.01 9.82
CA GLU A 10 -0.18 -3.99 10.64
C GLU A 10 -0.98 -5.29 10.78
N SER A 11 -2.30 -5.21 10.93
CA SER A 11 -3.18 -6.39 10.99
C SER A 11 -3.15 -7.20 9.69
N VAL A 12 -3.24 -6.55 8.52
CA VAL A 12 -3.20 -7.24 7.22
C VAL A 12 -1.80 -7.76 6.92
N LEU A 13 -0.75 -6.99 7.23
CA LEU A 13 0.64 -7.42 7.06
C LEU A 13 0.96 -8.62 7.95
N LYS A 14 0.43 -8.67 9.18
CA LYS A 14 0.55 -9.84 10.05
C LYS A 14 -0.08 -11.07 9.38
N ARG A 15 -1.29 -10.95 8.83
CA ARG A 15 -1.93 -12.07 8.08
C ARG A 15 -1.08 -12.54 6.89
N ALA A 16 -0.49 -11.60 6.14
CA ALA A 16 0.43 -11.94 5.05
C ALA A 16 1.69 -12.65 5.57
N THR A 17 2.25 -12.16 6.69
CA THR A 17 3.42 -12.73 7.36
C THR A 17 3.15 -14.16 7.83
N ASP A 18 2.02 -14.39 8.50
CA ASP A 18 1.58 -15.71 8.99
C ASP A 18 1.37 -16.68 7.83
N LEU A 19 0.73 -16.25 6.73
CA LEU A 19 0.54 -17.07 5.53
C LEU A 19 1.87 -17.48 4.88
N ARG A 20 2.83 -16.56 4.86
CA ARG A 20 4.18 -16.79 4.32
C ARG A 20 4.99 -17.73 5.20
N ASP A 21 4.92 -17.57 6.52
CA ASP A 21 5.59 -18.47 7.48
C ASP A 21 5.00 -19.89 7.41
N LEU A 22 3.67 -20.01 7.29
CA LEU A 22 3.01 -21.31 7.08
C LEU A 22 3.45 -21.97 5.76
N ALA A 23 3.52 -21.20 4.67
CA ALA A 23 4.00 -21.70 3.38
C ALA A 23 5.46 -22.17 3.44
N GLU A 24 6.34 -21.42 4.11
CA GLU A 24 7.75 -21.79 4.32
C GLU A 24 7.88 -23.07 5.13
N PHE A 25 7.08 -23.20 6.21
CA PHE A 25 7.04 -24.39 7.05
C PHE A 25 6.60 -25.63 6.26
N LEU A 26 5.46 -25.56 5.55
CA LEU A 26 4.91 -26.68 4.79
C LEU A 26 5.85 -27.16 3.67
N LEU A 27 6.52 -26.24 2.97
CA LEU A 27 7.52 -26.60 1.95
C LEU A 27 8.76 -27.27 2.56
N SER A 28 9.15 -26.88 3.77
CA SER A 28 10.29 -27.49 4.47
C SER A 28 9.99 -28.93 4.94
N ASP A 29 8.72 -29.24 5.18
CA ASP A 29 8.25 -30.57 5.58
C ASP A 29 7.88 -31.45 4.37
N GLU A 30 7.32 -30.89 3.28
CA GLU A 30 7.17 -31.60 2.00
C GLU A 30 8.49 -32.06 1.43
N ALA A 31 9.57 -31.28 1.57
CA ALA A 31 10.90 -31.74 1.18
C ALA A 31 11.34 -33.05 1.88
N LYS A 32 10.66 -33.43 2.98
CA LYS A 32 10.87 -34.68 3.72
C LYS A 32 9.91 -35.80 3.29
N LEU A 33 8.76 -35.46 2.69
CA LEU A 33 7.76 -36.39 2.17
C LEU A 33 7.91 -36.49 0.65
N LYS A 34 8.50 -37.57 0.15
CA LYS A 34 8.59 -37.84 -1.30
C LYS A 34 7.17 -37.82 -1.89
N LEU A 35 6.85 -36.84 -2.72
CA LEU A 35 5.61 -36.78 -3.50
C LEU A 35 5.83 -37.44 -4.88
N ASP A 36 4.80 -38.15 -5.34
CA ASP A 36 4.76 -39.21 -6.37
C ASP A 36 5.10 -38.80 -7.82
N ASP A 37 5.09 -39.75 -8.76
CA ASP A 37 5.78 -39.76 -10.08
C ASP A 37 5.46 -38.63 -11.10
N ASP A 38 4.41 -37.82 -10.92
CA ASP A 38 4.17 -36.57 -11.69
C ASP A 38 4.52 -35.27 -10.90
N GLY A 39 4.77 -35.41 -9.60
CA GLY A 39 5.79 -34.70 -8.83
C GLY A 39 5.63 -33.23 -8.48
N LYS A 40 4.50 -32.57 -8.76
CA LYS A 40 4.39 -31.10 -8.55
C LYS A 40 3.11 -30.65 -7.86
N PHE A 41 3.10 -30.71 -6.53
CA PHE A 41 2.16 -29.93 -5.73
C PHE A 41 2.65 -28.46 -5.67
N HIS A 42 2.01 -27.56 -6.43
CA HIS A 42 2.37 -26.13 -6.43
C HIS A 42 1.69 -25.31 -5.33
N GLY A 43 0.76 -25.91 -4.57
CA GLY A 43 -0.15 -25.21 -3.66
C GLY A 43 0.54 -24.36 -2.58
N PHE A 44 1.63 -24.84 -1.98
CA PHE A 44 2.32 -24.08 -0.93
C PHE A 44 3.13 -22.90 -1.48
N SER A 45 3.62 -23.00 -2.71
CA SER A 45 4.25 -21.85 -3.38
C SER A 45 3.23 -20.74 -3.71
N ASP A 46 1.99 -21.12 -3.98
CA ASP A 46 0.89 -20.17 -4.23
C ASP A 46 0.43 -19.47 -2.95
N MET A 47 0.54 -20.10 -1.79
CA MET A 47 0.38 -19.40 -0.50
C MET A 47 1.43 -18.29 -0.34
N GLY A 48 2.68 -18.56 -0.74
CA GLY A 48 3.73 -17.55 -0.81
C GLY A 48 3.36 -16.38 -1.75
N ARG A 49 2.83 -16.68 -2.95
CA ARG A 49 2.34 -15.64 -3.89
C ARG A 49 1.17 -14.84 -3.33
N ALA A 50 0.19 -15.50 -2.72
CA ALA A 50 -0.95 -14.86 -2.08
C ALA A 50 -0.51 -13.91 -0.96
N SER A 51 0.51 -14.29 -0.18
CA SER A 51 1.06 -13.41 0.85
C SER A 51 1.65 -12.12 0.28
N ILE A 52 2.33 -12.19 -0.88
CA ILE A 52 2.88 -11.01 -1.58
C ILE A 52 1.75 -10.07 -1.98
N VAL A 53 0.67 -10.63 -2.57
CA VAL A 53 -0.50 -9.84 -2.98
C VAL A 53 -1.13 -9.15 -1.78
N LEU A 54 -1.33 -9.87 -0.67
CA LEU A 54 -1.90 -9.30 0.56
C LEU A 54 -1.04 -8.16 1.14
N ALA A 55 0.28 -8.35 1.22
CA ALA A 55 1.19 -7.34 1.77
C ALA A 55 1.20 -6.05 0.93
N VAL A 56 1.29 -6.16 -0.40
CA VAL A 56 1.28 -5.00 -1.30
C VAL A 56 -0.07 -4.28 -1.26
N SER A 57 -1.19 -5.04 -1.25
CA SER A 57 -2.52 -4.46 -1.11
C SER A 57 -2.72 -3.75 0.24
N ALA A 58 -2.10 -4.24 1.32
CA ALA A 58 -2.13 -3.58 2.62
C ALA A 58 -1.45 -2.20 2.58
N MET A 59 -0.28 -2.11 1.93
CA MET A 59 0.44 -0.84 1.75
C MET A 59 -0.37 0.15 0.92
N ASP A 60 -0.94 -0.32 -0.19
CA ASP A 60 -1.78 0.49 -1.07
C ASP A 60 -2.99 1.08 -0.31
N GLN A 61 -3.72 0.21 0.40
CA GLN A 61 -4.85 0.61 1.23
C GLN A 61 -4.44 1.56 2.37
N TYR A 62 -3.25 1.40 2.94
CA TYR A 62 -2.74 2.31 3.96
C TYR A 62 -2.64 3.74 3.42
N PHE A 63 -1.95 3.96 2.30
CA PHE A 63 -1.72 5.32 1.79
C PHE A 63 -3.02 5.99 1.35
N THR A 64 -3.91 5.25 0.68
CA THR A 64 -5.24 5.74 0.30
C THR A 64 -6.07 6.14 1.52
N ARG A 65 -6.22 5.25 2.50
CA ARG A 65 -7.00 5.55 3.71
C ARG A 65 -6.39 6.70 4.50
N ARG A 66 -5.06 6.70 4.60
CA ARG A 66 -4.35 7.72 5.35
C ARG A 66 -4.53 9.09 4.72
N PHE A 67 -4.46 9.20 3.40
CA PHE A 67 -4.78 10.45 2.70
C PHE A 67 -6.21 10.92 3.00
N CYS A 68 -7.20 10.03 2.88
CA CYS A 68 -8.60 10.35 3.18
C CYS A 68 -8.86 10.78 4.64
N GLU A 69 -8.10 10.22 5.61
CA GLU A 69 -8.15 10.66 7.01
C GLU A 69 -7.65 12.10 7.18
N LEU A 70 -6.65 12.51 6.39
CA LEU A 70 -6.02 13.83 6.46
C LEU A 70 -6.79 14.90 5.68
N LEU A 71 -7.50 14.50 4.64
CA LEU A 71 -8.17 15.39 3.69
C LEU A 71 -9.05 16.45 4.37
N VAL A 72 -9.99 16.01 5.22
CA VAL A 72 -10.95 16.92 5.86
C VAL A 72 -10.28 17.83 6.89
N PRO A 73 -9.45 17.33 7.83
CA PRO A 73 -8.66 18.19 8.70
C PRO A 73 -7.81 19.21 7.95
N PHE A 74 -7.17 18.79 6.85
CA PHE A 74 -6.35 19.66 6.04
C PHE A 74 -7.17 20.78 5.38
N LEU A 75 -8.27 20.43 4.70
CA LEU A 75 -9.15 21.39 4.04
C LEU A 75 -9.71 22.44 5.00
N LYS A 76 -10.15 22.01 6.19
CA LYS A 76 -10.68 22.93 7.21
C LYS A 76 -9.64 23.93 7.72
N LYS A 77 -8.37 23.52 7.74
CA LYS A 77 -7.28 24.30 8.36
C LYS A 77 -6.52 25.17 7.36
N ASN A 78 -6.24 24.64 6.17
CA ASN A 78 -5.36 25.29 5.19
C ASN A 78 -6.12 25.74 3.93
N GLY A 79 -7.37 25.31 3.75
CA GLY A 79 -8.10 25.48 2.49
C GLY A 79 -7.64 24.50 1.40
N PRO A 80 -8.25 24.59 0.20
CA PRO A 80 -7.85 23.79 -0.94
C PRO A 80 -6.55 24.32 -1.57
N THR A 81 -5.66 23.41 -1.96
CA THR A 81 -4.48 23.70 -2.79
C THR A 81 -4.80 23.36 -4.24
N ASP A 82 -4.03 23.87 -5.21
CA ASP A 82 -4.25 23.58 -6.63
C ASP A 82 -4.23 22.07 -6.92
N GLY A 83 -3.24 21.34 -6.39
CA GLY A 83 -3.17 19.88 -6.53
C GLY A 83 -4.33 19.14 -5.86
N LEU A 84 -4.92 19.71 -4.79
CA LEU A 84 -6.10 19.12 -4.18
C LEU A 84 -7.37 19.42 -4.99
N ILE A 85 -7.46 20.61 -5.61
CA ILE A 85 -8.55 20.96 -6.53
C ILE A 85 -8.55 20.02 -7.73
N GLU A 86 -7.38 19.69 -8.28
CA GLU A 86 -7.23 18.74 -9.37
C GLU A 86 -7.77 17.35 -8.99
N ILE A 87 -7.31 16.79 -7.86
CA ILE A 87 -7.81 15.49 -7.34
C ILE A 87 -9.32 15.53 -7.10
N LEU A 88 -9.84 16.63 -6.55
CA LEU A 88 -11.28 16.80 -6.33
C LEU A 88 -12.05 16.83 -7.65
N GLY A 89 -11.54 17.52 -8.66
CA GLY A 89 -12.11 17.56 -10.00
C GLY A 89 -12.14 16.19 -10.66
N GLU A 90 -11.04 15.44 -10.59
CA GLU A 90 -10.94 14.05 -11.07
C GLU A 90 -11.88 13.09 -10.33
N ALA A 91 -12.14 13.35 -9.04
CA ALA A 91 -13.12 12.64 -8.24
C ALA A 91 -14.58 13.05 -8.53
N GLY A 92 -14.81 13.99 -9.46
CA GLY A 92 -16.13 14.46 -9.86
C GLY A 92 -16.71 15.57 -8.97
N PHE A 93 -15.88 16.22 -8.14
CA PHE A 93 -16.27 17.39 -7.36
C PHE A 93 -16.07 18.68 -8.17
N ASP A 94 -16.92 18.87 -9.18
CA ASP A 94 -16.90 20.03 -10.07
C ASP A 94 -17.59 21.26 -9.44
N THR A 95 -17.64 22.38 -10.19
CA THR A 95 -18.29 23.61 -9.73
C THR A 95 -19.77 23.41 -9.39
N LYS A 96 -20.46 22.51 -10.10
CA LYS A 96 -21.87 22.21 -9.84
C LYS A 96 -22.02 21.49 -8.51
N GLU A 97 -21.22 20.47 -8.25
CA GLU A 97 -21.20 19.75 -6.97
C GLU A 97 -20.78 20.68 -5.82
N ALA A 98 -19.86 21.62 -6.06
CA ALA A 98 -19.47 22.64 -5.08
C ALA A 98 -20.64 23.55 -4.69
N LEU A 99 -21.45 24.02 -5.65
CA LEU A 99 -22.65 24.82 -5.37
C LEU A 99 -23.70 24.03 -4.58
N VAL A 100 -23.90 22.75 -4.91
CA VAL A 100 -24.77 21.85 -4.14
C VAL A 100 -24.25 21.68 -2.70
N ALA A 101 -22.93 21.53 -2.53
CA ALA A 101 -22.30 21.33 -1.24
C ALA A 101 -22.50 22.49 -0.25
N ILE A 102 -22.68 23.73 -0.73
CA ILE A 102 -22.94 24.91 0.13
C ILE A 102 -24.19 24.70 1.01
N GLY A 103 -25.25 24.11 0.45
CA GLY A 103 -26.49 23.85 1.17
C GLY A 103 -26.52 22.55 1.99
N MET A 104 -25.47 21.73 1.92
CA MET A 104 -25.46 20.42 2.58
C MET A 104 -25.18 20.52 4.07
N ARG A 105 -25.82 19.67 4.87
CA ARG A 105 -25.52 19.54 6.31
C ARG A 105 -24.10 19.02 6.60
N ARG A 106 -23.52 18.24 5.67
CA ARG A 106 -22.23 17.53 5.86
C ARG A 106 -21.35 17.53 4.59
N PRO A 107 -20.96 18.71 4.06
CA PRO A 107 -20.23 18.81 2.79
C PRO A 107 -18.88 18.09 2.81
N TYR A 108 -18.11 18.21 3.90
CA TYR A 108 -16.84 17.53 4.04
C TYR A 108 -16.94 15.99 4.03
N ARG A 109 -18.07 15.43 4.46
CA ARG A 109 -18.28 13.98 4.36
C ARG A 109 -18.48 13.57 2.90
N ARG A 110 -19.25 14.36 2.13
CA ARG A 110 -19.47 14.13 0.70
C ARG A 110 -18.15 14.19 -0.07
N ILE A 111 -17.35 15.23 0.17
CA ILE A 111 -16.01 15.40 -0.41
C ILE A 111 -15.14 14.17 -0.11
N ARG A 112 -15.07 13.75 1.17
CA ARG A 112 -14.30 12.57 1.56
C ARG A 112 -14.76 11.32 0.82
N THR A 113 -16.07 11.07 0.75
CA THR A 113 -16.60 9.88 0.06
C THR A 113 -16.27 9.89 -1.44
N LEU A 114 -16.33 11.04 -2.10
CA LEU A 114 -15.96 11.14 -3.52
C LEU A 114 -14.49 10.80 -3.74
N VAL A 115 -13.60 11.40 -2.95
CA VAL A 115 -12.16 11.13 -3.05
C VAL A 115 -11.84 9.69 -2.67
N GLU A 116 -12.48 9.14 -1.64
CA GLU A 116 -12.29 7.74 -1.22
C GLU A 116 -12.70 6.78 -2.35
N ASN A 117 -13.86 6.97 -2.98
CA ASN A 117 -14.31 6.16 -4.12
C ASN A 117 -13.41 6.32 -5.35
N HIS A 118 -12.91 7.53 -5.60
CA HIS A 118 -11.97 7.78 -6.69
C HIS A 118 -10.66 7.02 -6.46
N LEU A 119 -10.12 7.11 -5.24
CA LEU A 119 -8.86 6.46 -4.88
C LEU A 119 -8.96 4.95 -4.68
N GLU A 120 -10.16 4.37 -4.52
CA GLU A 120 -10.35 2.91 -4.52
C GLU A 120 -9.92 2.26 -5.84
N ASN A 121 -10.08 2.97 -6.95
CA ASN A 121 -9.67 2.51 -8.28
C ASN A 121 -8.25 2.97 -8.67
N TYR A 122 -7.64 3.81 -7.83
CA TYR A 122 -6.33 4.41 -8.08
C TYR A 122 -5.25 3.64 -7.32
N THR A 123 -4.35 2.95 -8.05
CA THR A 123 -3.32 2.14 -7.39
C THR A 123 -2.15 3.02 -6.92
N THR A 124 -2.04 3.22 -5.61
CA THR A 124 -0.87 3.81 -4.92
C THR A 124 0.29 2.81 -4.74
N GLN A 125 0.39 1.82 -5.62
CA GLN A 125 1.47 0.83 -5.62
C GLN A 125 2.83 1.40 -6.07
N ARG A 126 2.84 2.60 -6.67
CA ARG A 126 4.05 3.30 -7.15
C ARG A 126 4.38 4.47 -6.22
N PHE A 127 5.66 4.65 -5.89
CA PHE A 127 6.12 5.70 -4.99
C PHE A 127 5.87 7.12 -5.52
N GLU A 128 6.02 7.33 -6.83
CA GLU A 128 5.70 8.61 -7.46
C GLU A 128 4.24 9.01 -7.27
N VAL A 129 3.34 8.02 -7.32
CA VAL A 129 1.91 8.22 -7.11
C VAL A 129 1.62 8.59 -5.65
N ILE A 130 2.27 7.91 -4.70
CA ILE A 130 2.19 8.27 -3.28
C ILE A 130 2.71 9.70 -3.05
N ASP A 131 3.86 10.04 -3.62
CA ASP A 131 4.48 11.35 -3.42
C ASP A 131 3.63 12.47 -4.04
N ASN A 132 3.08 12.28 -5.24
CA ASN A 132 2.16 13.25 -5.86
C ASN A 132 0.88 13.42 -5.04
N LEU A 133 0.30 12.31 -4.57
CA LEU A 133 -0.91 12.34 -3.74
C LEU A 133 -0.68 13.16 -2.46
N PHE A 134 0.41 12.89 -1.74
CA PHE A 134 0.71 13.59 -0.48
C PHE A 134 1.27 15.01 -0.70
N LEU A 135 1.84 15.31 -1.86
CA LEU A 135 2.23 16.66 -2.25
C LEU A 135 1.02 17.60 -2.30
N SER A 136 -0.16 17.11 -2.72
CA SER A 136 -1.40 17.90 -2.73
C SER A 136 -1.77 18.46 -1.35
N ILE A 137 -1.38 17.79 -0.26
CA ILE A 137 -1.58 18.25 1.13
C ILE A 137 -0.29 18.81 1.76
N GLY A 138 0.67 19.21 0.92
CA GLY A 138 1.89 19.90 1.32
C GLY A 138 2.94 19.00 1.99
N LEU A 139 2.93 17.69 1.71
CA LEU A 139 3.94 16.74 2.14
C LEU A 139 4.82 16.33 0.94
N LYS A 140 5.93 17.05 0.77
CA LYS A 140 6.90 16.82 -0.30
C LYS A 140 7.83 15.64 0.01
N ASP A 141 8.14 14.86 -1.03
CA ASP A 141 9.12 13.75 -1.00
C ASP A 141 8.86 12.73 0.12
N LEU A 142 7.58 12.39 0.38
CA LEU A 142 7.18 11.55 1.51
C LEU A 142 7.94 10.21 1.52
N SER A 143 8.01 9.54 0.38
CA SER A 143 8.63 8.23 0.22
C SER A 143 10.13 8.30 0.53
N ASN A 144 10.85 9.24 -0.08
CA ASN A 144 12.28 9.44 0.17
C ASN A 144 12.56 9.81 1.64
N ASN A 145 11.70 10.63 2.24
CA ASN A 145 11.83 11.00 3.65
C ASN A 145 11.57 9.81 4.58
N ALA A 146 10.60 8.94 4.25
CA ALA A 146 10.32 7.72 4.98
C ALA A 146 11.50 6.74 4.90
N GLU A 147 12.08 6.54 3.71
CA GLU A 147 13.28 5.71 3.55
C GLU A 147 14.46 6.23 4.38
N LYS A 148 14.79 7.52 4.29
CA LYS A 148 15.86 8.13 5.10
C LYS A 148 15.64 7.90 6.59
N LYS A 149 14.39 7.97 7.06
CA LYS A 149 14.02 7.75 8.46
C LYS A 149 14.25 6.30 8.91
N THR A 150 14.20 5.32 8.01
CA THR A 150 14.58 3.93 8.31
C THR A 150 16.10 3.71 8.40
N LYS A 151 16.92 4.72 8.09
CA LYS A 151 18.40 4.65 8.06
C LYS A 151 18.95 3.62 7.07
N ARG A 152 18.19 3.31 6.01
CA ARG A 152 18.54 2.34 4.97
C ARG A 152 18.17 2.92 3.62
N THR A 153 19.07 2.81 2.64
CA THR A 153 18.92 3.42 1.31
C THR A 153 18.35 2.49 0.24
N THR A 154 17.95 1.28 0.63
CA THR A 154 17.50 0.23 -0.29
C THR A 154 16.08 -0.23 -0.01
N VAL A 155 15.34 0.47 0.87
CA VAL A 155 14.01 0.05 1.33
C VAL A 155 13.00 0.23 0.20
N ILE A 156 13.01 1.38 -0.47
CA ILE A 156 12.16 1.65 -1.64
C ILE A 156 12.47 0.64 -2.75
N SER A 157 13.76 0.38 -3.05
CA SER A 157 14.15 -0.62 -4.05
C SER A 157 13.66 -2.04 -3.67
N SER A 158 13.73 -2.39 -2.38
CA SER A 158 13.26 -3.68 -1.85
C SER A 158 11.76 -3.86 -2.03
N ILE A 159 10.97 -2.84 -1.68
CA ILE A 159 9.51 -2.83 -1.83
C ILE A 159 9.11 -2.77 -3.31
N THR A 160 9.85 -2.03 -4.16
CA THR A 160 9.62 -1.98 -5.61
C THR A 160 9.65 -3.38 -6.21
N LYS A 161 10.60 -4.23 -5.80
CA LYS A 161 10.66 -5.64 -6.24
C LYS A 161 9.46 -6.46 -5.76
N LEU A 162 8.88 -6.13 -4.60
CA LEU A 162 7.67 -6.77 -4.10
C LEU A 162 6.44 -6.37 -4.93
N VAL A 163 6.31 -5.08 -5.27
CA VAL A 163 5.25 -4.54 -6.14
C VAL A 163 5.32 -5.14 -7.54
N GLN A 164 6.51 -5.16 -8.14
CA GLN A 164 6.75 -5.79 -9.45
C GLN A 164 6.34 -7.27 -9.43
N ARG A 165 6.68 -7.99 -8.36
CA ARG A 165 6.30 -9.38 -8.20
C ARG A 165 4.78 -9.55 -8.06
N ARG A 166 4.10 -8.69 -7.31
CA ARG A 166 2.63 -8.67 -7.23
C ARG A 166 2.00 -8.45 -8.61
N HIS A 167 2.55 -7.54 -9.41
CA HIS A 167 2.09 -7.29 -10.78
C HIS A 167 2.25 -8.53 -11.67
N ALA A 168 3.41 -9.20 -11.61
CA ALA A 168 3.64 -10.46 -12.33
C ALA A 168 2.67 -11.58 -11.91
N ILE A 169 2.41 -11.72 -10.60
CA ILE A 169 1.42 -12.68 -10.08
C ILE A 169 0.02 -12.39 -10.63
N ALA A 170 -0.43 -11.13 -10.54
CA ALA A 170 -1.79 -10.75 -10.89
C ALA A 170 -2.08 -10.79 -12.40
N HIS A 171 -1.10 -10.44 -13.25
CA HIS A 171 -1.32 -10.28 -14.69
C HIS A 171 -0.72 -11.38 -15.55
N ALA A 172 0.36 -12.03 -15.08
CA ALA A 172 1.09 -13.03 -15.86
C ALA A 172 1.10 -14.43 -15.19
N GLY A 173 0.33 -14.62 -14.11
CA GLY A 173 0.33 -15.87 -13.35
C GLY A 173 1.67 -16.20 -12.71
N ASP A 174 2.54 -15.20 -12.53
CA ASP A 174 3.92 -15.36 -12.04
C ASP A 174 4.82 -16.27 -12.90
N LEU A 175 4.56 -16.35 -14.20
CA LEU A 175 5.32 -17.15 -15.15
C LEU A 175 6.59 -16.41 -15.63
N ASN A 176 7.66 -17.17 -15.87
CA ASN A 176 8.85 -16.67 -16.56
C ASN A 176 8.70 -16.74 -18.09
N ASN A 177 9.71 -16.26 -18.83
CA ASN A 177 9.72 -16.26 -20.30
C ASN A 177 9.64 -17.67 -20.93
N HIS A 178 9.85 -18.74 -20.15
CA HIS A 178 9.73 -20.13 -20.59
C HIS A 178 8.41 -20.78 -20.15
N GLY A 179 7.44 -20.00 -19.65
CA GLY A 179 6.14 -20.50 -19.20
C GLY A 179 6.19 -21.30 -17.90
N LYS A 180 7.28 -21.22 -17.13
CA LYS A 180 7.40 -21.88 -15.82
C LYS A 180 7.11 -20.89 -14.70
N LEU A 181 6.45 -21.36 -13.64
CA LEU A 181 6.25 -20.59 -12.41
C LEU A 181 7.59 -20.14 -11.83
N CYS A 182 7.70 -18.85 -11.52
CA CYS A 182 8.89 -18.33 -10.90
C CYS A 182 8.97 -18.79 -9.42
N PRO A 183 10.12 -19.28 -8.92
CA PRO A 183 10.24 -19.74 -7.54
C PRO A 183 10.06 -18.58 -6.55
N ILE A 184 9.60 -18.91 -5.34
CA ILE A 184 9.48 -17.97 -4.22
C ILE A 184 10.68 -18.14 -3.29
N ASP A 185 11.44 -17.07 -3.09
CA ASP A 185 12.50 -17.01 -2.08
C ASP A 185 11.92 -16.45 -0.76
N PHE A 186 11.62 -17.34 0.17
CA PHE A 186 11.01 -17.00 1.46
C PHE A 186 11.91 -16.14 2.35
N LYS A 187 13.23 -16.29 2.25
CA LYS A 187 14.19 -15.47 3.02
C LYS A 187 14.16 -14.02 2.53
N GLN A 188 14.19 -13.81 1.22
CA GLN A 188 14.06 -12.48 0.63
C GLN A 188 12.67 -11.90 0.86
N LEU A 189 11.62 -12.72 0.81
CA LEU A 189 10.25 -12.29 1.06
C LEU A 189 10.08 -11.79 2.51
N LYS A 190 10.61 -12.51 3.50
CA LYS A 190 10.63 -12.10 4.90
C LYS A 190 11.32 -10.74 5.08
N LYS A 191 12.48 -10.55 4.45
CA LYS A 191 13.21 -9.27 4.46
C LYS A 191 12.37 -8.14 3.86
N ARG A 192 11.72 -8.38 2.72
CA ARG A 192 10.88 -7.37 2.04
C ARG A 192 9.64 -6.99 2.85
N PHE A 193 9.00 -7.93 3.56
CA PHE A 193 7.89 -7.62 4.46
C PHE A 193 8.32 -6.75 5.63
N LYS A 194 9.52 -7.00 6.17
CA LYS A 194 10.10 -6.12 7.18
C LYS A 194 10.36 -4.72 6.62
N ASP A 195 10.99 -4.63 5.45
CA ASP A 195 11.27 -3.35 4.76
C ASP A 195 9.97 -2.56 4.51
N LEU A 196 8.90 -3.26 4.10
CA LEU A 196 7.56 -2.70 3.92
C LEU A 196 7.00 -2.13 5.24
N ASN A 197 7.09 -2.89 6.33
CA ASN A 197 6.65 -2.45 7.65
C ASN A 197 7.41 -1.22 8.13
N ASP A 198 8.75 -1.25 8.03
CA ASP A 198 9.63 -0.16 8.46
C ASP A 198 9.31 1.12 7.66
N PHE A 199 9.07 0.99 6.36
CA PHE A 199 8.70 2.11 5.47
C PHE A 199 7.35 2.72 5.84
N VAL A 200 6.29 1.92 5.95
CA VAL A 200 4.93 2.42 6.25
C VAL A 200 4.89 3.04 7.65
N THR A 201 5.56 2.44 8.63
CA THR A 201 5.69 3.00 9.98
C THR A 201 6.43 4.34 9.96
N ALA A 202 7.52 4.44 9.20
CA ALA A 202 8.27 5.69 9.07
C ALA A 202 7.44 6.79 8.40
N ALA A 203 6.69 6.46 7.34
CA ALA A 203 5.77 7.38 6.67
C ALA A 203 4.67 7.86 7.64
N ASP A 204 4.05 6.97 8.41
CA ASP A 204 3.03 7.31 9.39
C ASP A 204 3.54 8.33 10.41
N GLN A 205 4.74 8.10 10.94
CA GLN A 205 5.37 9.01 11.88
C GLN A 205 5.65 10.39 11.27
N ILE A 206 6.07 10.45 10.00
CA ILE A 206 6.30 11.73 9.30
C ILE A 206 4.98 12.50 9.17
N ILE A 207 3.92 11.81 8.75
CA ILE A 207 2.58 12.38 8.57
C ILE A 207 2.04 12.88 9.93
N GLU A 208 2.11 12.05 10.97
CA GLU A 208 1.66 12.40 12.33
C GLU A 208 2.41 13.61 12.90
N ASN A 209 3.73 13.68 12.71
CA ASN A 209 4.52 14.82 13.17
C ASN A 209 4.14 16.12 12.45
N ARG A 210 3.74 16.05 11.18
CA ARG A 210 3.25 17.21 10.43
C ARG A 210 1.92 17.73 11.00
N LEU A 211 1.03 16.83 11.43
CA LEU A 211 -0.24 17.20 12.06
C LEU A 211 -0.06 17.87 13.43
N LYS A 212 0.94 17.43 14.21
CA LYS A 212 1.18 17.95 15.58
C LYS A 212 1.96 19.26 15.62
N LYS A 213 2.83 19.51 14.63
CA LYS A 213 3.68 20.71 14.59
C LYS A 213 2.97 21.98 14.13
N LYS A 214 1.68 21.93 13.85
CA LYS A 214 0.89 23.07 13.38
C LYS A 214 -0.41 23.16 14.15
#